data_AF-A0A3D3QLT7-F1
#
_entry.id   AF-A0A3D3QLT7-F1
#
_cell.length_a   1.000
_cell.length_b   1.000
_cell.length_c   1.000
_cell.angle_alpha   90.00
_cell.angle_beta   90.00
_cell.angle_gamma   90.00
#
_symmetry.space_group_name_H-M   'P 1'
#
loop_
_entity.id
_entity.type
_entity.pdbx_description
1 polymer ?
#
loop_
_entity_poly.entity_id
_entity_poly.type
_entity_poly.pdbx_seq_one_letter_code
_entity_poly.pdbx_strand_id
1 'polypeptide(L)'
;MNEIEPLLLDGTFPAGPDRLFGKLDELGIESTTISHPEVFTVDEARKHRAGLPGAFTKNLFVRDKKGVMWLIVAIESQVVDLRAVA
;
A
#
# COMPACT_ATOMS: atom_id res chain seq x y z
N MET A 1 2.90 -29.80 -0.74
CA MET A 1 2.24 -28.67 -0.08
C MET A 1 1.56 -27.92 -1.20
N ASN A 2 0.23 -28.05 -1.36
CA ASN A 2 -0.46 -27.34 -2.44
C ASN A 2 -0.37 -25.85 -2.13
N GLU A 3 0.44 -25.13 -2.90
CA GLU A 3 0.44 -23.67 -2.93
C GLU A 3 -0.90 -23.25 -3.55
N ILE A 4 -1.90 -23.00 -2.71
CA ILE A 4 -3.11 -22.34 -3.17
C ILE A 4 -2.70 -20.90 -3.43
N GLU A 5 -2.48 -20.56 -4.70
CA GLU A 5 -2.31 -19.18 -5.12
C GLU A 5 -3.52 -18.38 -4.61
N PRO A 6 -3.31 -17.30 -3.83
CA PRO A 6 -4.40 -16.65 -3.13
C PRO A 6 -5.31 -15.96 -4.14
N LEU A 7 -6.49 -16.52 -4.37
CA LEU A 7 -7.56 -15.88 -5.14
C LEU A 7 -8.17 -14.74 -4.32
N LEU A 8 -8.45 -13.62 -4.99
CA LEU A 8 -9.27 -12.55 -4.44
C LEU A 8 -10.74 -12.99 -4.34
N LEU A 9 -11.55 -12.23 -3.60
CA LEU A 9 -12.98 -12.54 -3.39
C LEU A 9 -13.78 -12.61 -4.69
N ASP A 10 -13.30 -11.96 -5.76
CA ASP A 10 -13.90 -11.97 -7.09
C ASP A 10 -13.36 -13.10 -7.99
N GLY A 11 -12.53 -14.00 -7.45
CA GLY A 11 -11.95 -15.12 -8.19
C GLY A 11 -10.76 -14.75 -9.09
N THR A 12 -10.29 -13.50 -9.02
CA THR A 12 -9.09 -13.07 -9.78
C THR A 12 -7.82 -13.21 -8.95
N PHE A 13 -6.66 -13.15 -9.62
CA PHE A 13 -5.36 -13.17 -8.97
C PHE A 13 -4.93 -11.75 -8.56
N PRO A 14 -4.28 -11.58 -7.39
CA PRO A 14 -3.63 -10.34 -7.00
C PRO A 14 -2.70 -9.85 -8.11
N ALA A 15 -2.75 -8.54 -8.39
CA ALA A 15 -1.85 -7.96 -9.37
C ALA A 15 -0.40 -8.02 -8.86
N GLY A 16 0.50 -8.59 -9.66
CA GLY A 16 1.93 -8.41 -9.50
C GLY A 16 2.39 -7.01 -9.95
N PRO A 17 3.64 -6.62 -9.65
CA PRO A 17 4.19 -5.31 -9.99
C PRO A 17 4.05 -4.96 -11.48
N ASP A 18 4.36 -5.90 -12.39
CA ASP A 18 4.30 -5.65 -13.84
C ASP A 18 2.90 -5.27 -14.32
N ARG A 19 1.86 -5.91 -13.77
CA ARG A 19 0.47 -5.62 -14.11
C ARG A 19 0.04 -4.25 -13.57
N LEU A 20 0.55 -3.85 -12.41
CA LEU A 20 0.32 -2.52 -11.84
C LEU A 20 1.00 -1.45 -12.69
N PHE A 21 2.29 -1.61 -13.01
CA PHE A 21 3.05 -0.62 -13.78
C PHE A 21 2.47 -0.46 -15.19
N GLY A 22 2.14 -1.56 -15.88
CA GLY A 22 1.45 -1.49 -17.17
C GLY A 22 0.12 -0.72 -17.09
N LYS A 23 -0.61 -0.82 -15.97
CA LYS A 23 -1.85 -0.06 -15.79
C LYS A 23 -1.61 1.44 -15.57
N LEU A 24 -0.54 1.81 -14.87
CA LEU A 24 -0.15 3.21 -14.70
C LEU A 24 0.24 3.83 -16.05
N ASP A 25 0.99 3.08 -16.87
CA ASP A 25 1.40 3.51 -18.22
C ASP A 25 0.20 3.71 -19.15
N GLU A 26 -0.76 2.77 -19.16
CA GLU A 26 -2.03 2.90 -19.91
C GLU A 26 -2.81 4.17 -19.54
N LEU A 27 -2.74 4.58 -18.28
CA LEU A 27 -3.42 5.78 -17.76
C LEU A 27 -2.58 7.05 -17.95
N GLY A 28 -1.35 6.95 -18.46
CA GLY A 28 -0.43 8.08 -18.59
C GLY A 28 0.07 8.63 -17.25
N ILE A 29 0.13 7.79 -16.21
CA ILE A 29 0.60 8.16 -14.87
C ILE A 29 2.08 7.81 -14.76
N GLU A 30 2.94 8.83 -14.81
CA GLU A 30 4.38 8.65 -14.61
C GLU A 30 4.67 8.16 -13.18
N SER A 31 5.50 7.12 -13.06
CA SER A 31 5.91 6.57 -11.77
C SER A 31 7.40 6.24 -11.76
N THR A 32 8.03 6.35 -10.59
CA THR A 32 9.43 5.95 -10.38
C THR A 32 9.49 5.04 -9.17
N THR A 33 10.05 3.84 -9.36
CA THR A 33 10.18 2.83 -8.30
C THR A 33 11.63 2.74 -7.85
N ILE A 34 11.86 2.87 -6.54
CA ILE A 34 13.19 2.73 -5.93
C ILE A 34 13.22 1.40 -5.16
N SER A 35 13.93 0.42 -5.71
CA SER A 35 14.14 -0.87 -5.05
C SER A 35 15.08 -0.70 -3.85
N HIS A 36 14.74 -1.34 -2.73
CA HIS A 36 15.57 -1.36 -1.52
C HIS A 36 15.64 -2.78 -0.96
N PRO A 37 16.65 -3.10 -0.13
CA PRO A 37 16.69 -4.36 0.62
C PRO A 37 15.48 -4.51 1.54
N GLU A 38 15.17 -5.75 1.93
CA GLU A 38 14.12 -6.01 2.93
C GLU A 38 14.47 -5.31 4.25
N VAL A 39 13.48 -4.68 4.86
CA VAL A 39 13.59 -3.94 6.12
C VAL A 39 12.54 -4.46 7.09
N PHE A 40 12.93 -4.71 8.33
CA PHE A 40 12.04 -5.33 9.32
C PHE A 40 11.67 -4.36 10.45
N THR A 41 12.41 -3.27 10.59
CA THR A 41 12.11 -2.22 11.58
C THR A 41 11.70 -0.91 10.91
N VAL A 42 10.89 -0.13 11.63
CA VAL A 42 10.47 1.21 11.19
C VAL A 42 11.68 2.13 10.97
N ASP A 43 12.67 2.05 11.85
CA ASP A 43 13.86 2.90 11.79
C ASP A 43 14.76 2.55 10.60
N GLU A 44 14.90 1.27 10.24
CA GLU A 44 15.57 0.86 9.00
C GLU A 44 14.81 1.40 7.79
N ALA A 45 13.50 1.18 7.73
CA ALA A 45 12.67 1.62 6.62
C ALA A 45 12.71 3.14 6.41
N ARG A 46 12.87 3.94 7.47
CA ARG A 46 13.02 5.40 7.38
C ARG A 46 14.35 5.81 6.76
N LYS A 47 15.44 5.10 7.06
CA LYS A 47 16.78 5.39 6.49
C LYS A 47 16.80 5.23 4.98
N HIS A 48 16.13 4.20 4.44
CA HIS A 48 16.06 3.97 2.99
C HIS A 48 15.24 5.02 2.23
N ARG A 49 14.42 5.81 2.95
CA ARG A 49 13.54 6.84 2.37
C ARG A 49 14.03 8.26 2.67
N ALA A 50 15.06 8.41 3.49
CA ALA A 50 15.62 9.71 3.87
C ALA A 50 16.16 10.44 2.63
N GLY A 51 15.61 11.63 2.35
CA GLY A 51 16.06 12.49 1.25
C GLY A 51 15.31 12.33 -0.06
N LEU A 52 14.34 11.42 -0.17
CA LEU A 52 13.47 11.38 -1.36
C LEU A 52 12.46 12.54 -1.30
N PRO A 53 12.19 13.20 -2.44
CA PRO A 53 11.19 14.26 -2.50
C PRO A 53 9.76 13.69 -2.39
N GLY A 54 8.82 14.54 -1.98
CA GLY A 54 7.40 14.20 -1.92
C GLY A 54 6.91 13.78 -0.54
N ALA A 55 5.66 13.32 -0.48
CA ALA A 55 5.00 12.89 0.75
C ALA A 55 4.93 11.36 0.81
N PHE A 56 5.38 10.80 1.93
CA PHE A 56 5.22 9.38 2.20
C PHE A 56 3.86 9.09 2.79
N THR A 57 3.24 8.00 2.35
CA THR A 57 1.94 7.56 2.82
C THR A 57 2.05 6.35 3.74
N LYS A 58 1.14 6.26 4.70
CA LYS A 58 0.77 5.02 5.38
C LYS A 58 -0.67 4.67 5.04
N ASN A 59 -0.96 3.37 5.04
CA ASN A 59 -2.27 2.83 4.67
C ASN A 59 -2.86 2.08 5.86
N LEU A 60 -4.09 2.41 6.24
CA LEU A 60 -4.84 1.69 7.26
C LEU A 60 -6.00 0.96 6.58
N PHE A 61 -5.98 -0.37 6.63
CA PHE A 61 -7.07 -1.20 6.14
C PHE A 61 -7.96 -1.59 7.33
N VAL A 62 -9.13 -0.98 7.42
CA VAL A 62 -10.01 -1.04 8.61
C VAL A 62 -11.41 -1.51 8.24
N ARG A 63 -12.17 -1.94 9.25
CA ARG A 63 -13.55 -2.38 9.09
C ARG A 63 -14.44 -1.64 10.08
N ASP A 64 -15.58 -1.14 9.62
CA ASP A 64 -16.56 -0.49 10.50
C ASP A 64 -17.45 -1.52 11.22
N LYS A 65 -18.34 -1.03 12.11
CA LYS A 65 -19.27 -1.88 12.87
C LYS A 65 -20.35 -2.54 12.01
N LYS A 66 -20.66 -1.98 10.84
CA LYS A 66 -21.60 -2.56 9.86
C LYS A 66 -20.92 -3.62 8.99
N GLY A 67 -19.61 -3.78 9.15
CA GLY A 67 -18.81 -4.77 8.45
C GLY A 67 -18.25 -4.29 7.12
N VAL A 68 -18.36 -3.00 6.80
CA VAL A 68 -17.81 -2.40 5.57
C VAL A 68 -16.30 -2.20 5.72
N MET A 69 -15.55 -2.54 4.66
CA MET A 69 -14.10 -2.38 4.60
C MET A 69 -13.74 -1.00 4.06
N TRP A 70 -12.71 -0.38 4.65
CA TRP A 70 -12.20 0.92 4.30
C TRP A 70 -10.68 0.88 4.14
N LEU A 71 -10.17 1.62 3.15
CA LEU A 71 -8.75 1.90 2.98
C LEU A 71 -8.50 3.39 3.20
N ILE A 72 -7.82 3.73 4.30
CA ILE A 72 -7.43 5.09 4.61
C ILE A 72 -5.98 5.30 4.19
N VAL A 73 -5.76 6.20 3.23
CA VAL A 73 -4.43 6.64 2.79
C VAL A 73 -4.15 7.99 3.45
N ALA A 74 -3.08 8.06 4.24
CA ALA A 74 -2.71 9.28 4.96
C ALA A 74 -1.21 9.52 4.86
N ILE A 75 -0.79 10.78 5.04
CA ILE A 75 0.63 11.12 5.20
C ILE A 75 1.18 10.34 6.41
N GLU A 76 2.40 9.81 6.28
CA GLU A 76 3.03 8.94 7.28
C GLU A 76 2.99 9.55 8.70
N SER A 77 3.29 10.84 8.82
CA SER A 77 3.29 11.58 10.09
C SER A 77 1.91 11.96 10.61
N GLN A 78 0.86 11.87 9.80
CA GLN A 78 -0.48 12.29 10.20
C GLN A 78 -1.06 11.36 11.26
N VAL A 79 -1.47 11.91 12.39
CA VAL A 79 -2.24 11.16 13.40
C VAL A 79 -3.66 10.98 12.87
N VAL A 80 -4.12 9.73 12.80
CA VAL A 80 -5.47 9.38 12.36
C VAL A 80 -6.26 8.93 13.59
N ASP A 81 -7.24 9.72 14.02
CA ASP A 81 -8.18 9.31 15.06
C ASP A 81 -9.25 8.38 14.46
N LEU A 82 -9.06 7.07 14.66
CA LEU A 82 -9.96 6.03 14.16
C LEU A 82 -11.39 6.14 14.73
N ARG A 83 -11.60 6.85 15.84
CA ARG A 83 -12.95 7.07 16.40
C ARG A 83 -13.70 8.19 15.69
N ALA A 84 -12.97 9.17 15.17
CA ALA A 84 -13.55 10.32 14.47
C ALA A 84 -13.90 10.03 13.00
N VAL A 85 -13.27 9.01 12.40
CA VAL A 85 -13.49 8.58 11.01
C VAL A 85 -14.43 7.37 10.88
N ALA A 86 -15.00 6.89 12.00
CA ALA A 86 -15.86 5.70 12.07
C ALA A 86 -17.36 6.01 12.12
#